data_AF-A0A662GDU8-F1
#
_entry.id   AF-A0A662GDU8-F1
#
_cell.length_a   1.000
_cell.length_b   1.000
_cell.length_c   1.000
_cell.angle_alpha   90.00
_cell.angle_beta   90.00
_cell.angle_gamma   90.00
#
_symmetry.space_group_name_H-M   'P 1'
#
loop_
_entity.id
_entity.type
_entity.pdbx_description
1 polymer ?
#
loop_
_entity_poly.entity_id
_entity_poly.type
_entity_poly.pdbx_seq_one_letter_code
_entity_poly.pdbx_strand_id
1 'polypeptide(L)'
;MKRTLIIVVVFMTLCFSKIYAQPYMFEKPIHIDPESIEEIAIPNPSLLLFYGDFLNALALGNYTYATGIIKILSNIGGDKEIIDLIFKINSLANKTILLLNETEASINSAENLIIKGDMDAARDRAINAKRTLIEANQTLIKMKRCLGELSSKLKVFIGILSVQFNRLDFKFNVLDIRCKNLFIRLYSIRVLKPLLSLNVYPKKIIAGERIVVNGTLRLE
;
A
#
# COMPACT_ATOMS: atom_id res chain seq x y z
N MET A 1 -20.21 55.96 -14.14
CA MET A 1 -20.15 54.48 -14.30
C MET A 1 -19.05 53.77 -13.50
N LYS A 2 -17.88 54.38 -13.21
CA LYS A 2 -16.81 53.68 -12.45
C LYS A 2 -17.13 53.41 -10.96
N ARG A 3 -17.91 54.28 -10.29
CA ARG A 3 -18.24 54.12 -8.86
C ARG A 3 -19.25 52.98 -8.57
N THR A 4 -20.20 52.75 -9.47
CA THR A 4 -21.19 51.67 -9.33
C THR A 4 -20.56 50.28 -9.55
N LEU A 5 -19.55 50.18 -10.43
CA LEU A 5 -18.84 48.92 -10.66
C LEU A 5 -18.04 48.45 -9.43
N ILE A 6 -17.42 49.38 -8.71
CA ILE A 6 -16.62 49.08 -7.50
C ILE A 6 -17.52 48.55 -6.38
N ILE A 7 -18.71 49.14 -6.21
CA ILE A 7 -19.66 48.71 -5.17
C ILE A 7 -20.15 47.27 -5.45
N VAL A 8 -20.43 46.94 -6.71
CA VAL A 8 -20.87 45.59 -7.10
C VAL A 8 -19.75 44.56 -6.89
N VAL A 9 -18.50 44.91 -7.19
CA VAL A 9 -17.35 44.01 -6.98
C VAL A 9 -17.07 43.78 -5.49
N VAL A 10 -17.17 44.82 -4.67
CA VAL A 10 -17.01 44.72 -3.20
C VAL A 10 -18.15 43.91 -2.57
N PHE A 11 -19.37 44.04 -3.08
CA PHE A 11 -20.51 43.26 -2.60
C PHE A 11 -20.39 41.78 -2.99
N MET A 12 -19.93 41.48 -4.21
CA MET A 12 -19.65 40.10 -4.63
C MET A 12 -18.54 39.45 -3.79
N THR A 13 -17.43 40.13 -3.53
CA THR A 13 -16.34 39.57 -2.70
C THR A 13 -16.75 39.35 -1.25
N LEU A 14 -17.63 40.19 -0.69
CA LEU A 14 -18.23 39.97 0.64
C LEU A 14 -19.23 38.80 0.68
N CYS A 15 -19.90 38.49 -0.42
CA CYS A 15 -20.76 37.31 -0.51
C CYS A 15 -19.96 36.01 -0.66
N PHE A 16 -18.82 36.02 -1.36
CA PHE A 16 -17.98 34.83 -1.52
C PHE A 16 -17.12 34.48 -0.30
N SER A 17 -16.80 35.44 0.58
CA SER A 17 -16.04 35.15 1.80
C SER A 17 -16.80 34.33 2.85
N LYS A 18 -18.15 34.27 2.76
CA LYS A 18 -18.97 33.39 3.61
C LYS A 18 -19.01 31.93 3.16
N ILE A 19 -18.55 31.62 1.94
CA ILE A 19 -18.54 30.23 1.42
C ILE A 19 -17.25 29.49 1.85
N TYR A 20 -16.18 30.22 2.19
CA TYR A 20 -14.90 29.63 2.62
C TYR A 20 -14.68 29.62 4.14
N ALA A 21 -15.64 30.12 4.92
CA ALA A 21 -15.64 30.00 6.37
C ALA A 21 -16.56 28.86 6.83
N GLN A 22 -16.37 27.65 6.27
CA GLN A 22 -16.84 26.47 6.97
C GLN A 22 -15.90 26.25 8.16
N PRO A 23 -16.40 26.19 9.41
CA PRO A 23 -15.56 25.77 10.50
C PRO A 23 -15.08 24.36 10.18
N TYR A 24 -13.80 24.08 10.44
CA TYR A 24 -13.27 22.74 10.61
C TYR A 24 -14.18 22.04 11.63
N MET A 25 -15.19 21.33 11.14
CA MET A 25 -15.94 20.38 11.92
C MET A 25 -14.93 19.30 12.23
N PHE A 26 -14.40 19.32 13.46
CA PHE A 26 -14.06 18.07 14.11
C PHE A 26 -15.33 17.23 14.01
N GLU A 27 -15.40 16.34 13.02
CA GLU A 27 -16.37 15.27 13.01
C GLU A 27 -16.20 14.59 14.36
N LYS A 28 -17.13 14.88 15.28
CA LYS A 28 -17.28 14.06 16.47
C LYS A 28 -17.35 12.63 15.96
N PRO A 29 -16.62 11.68 16.56
CA PRO A 29 -16.75 10.28 16.16
C PRO A 29 -18.25 9.97 16.14
N ILE A 30 -18.74 9.54 14.98
CA ILE A 30 -20.15 9.22 14.80
C ILE A 30 -20.47 8.24 15.93
N HIS A 31 -21.36 8.65 16.85
CA HIS A 31 -21.84 7.75 17.88
C HIS A 31 -22.76 6.76 17.17
N ILE A 32 -22.16 5.67 16.68
CA ILE A 32 -22.88 4.52 16.19
C ILE A 32 -23.42 3.85 17.45
N ASP A 33 -24.74 3.76 17.53
CA ASP A 33 -25.39 2.95 18.55
C ASP A 33 -24.91 1.51 18.37
N PRO A 34 -24.23 0.89 19.37
CA PRO A 34 -23.76 -0.48 19.26
C PRO A 34 -24.88 -1.46 18.91
N GLU A 35 -26.12 -1.18 19.32
CA GLU A 35 -27.30 -2.00 19.01
C GLU A 35 -27.82 -1.83 17.58
N SER A 36 -27.37 -0.79 16.86
CA SER A 36 -27.74 -0.54 15.45
C SER A 36 -26.87 -1.31 14.44
N ILE A 37 -25.81 -1.97 14.90
CA ILE A 37 -24.96 -2.81 14.06
C ILE A 37 -25.66 -4.16 13.95
N GLU A 38 -26.19 -4.49 12.77
CA GLU A 38 -26.74 -5.83 12.51
C GLU A 38 -25.64 -6.89 12.70
N GLU A 39 -25.77 -7.68 13.76
CA GLU A 39 -24.89 -8.81 14.02
C GLU A 39 -25.11 -9.92 13.00
N ILE A 40 -24.04 -10.32 12.32
CA ILE A 40 -24.08 -11.45 11.40
C ILE A 40 -23.70 -12.72 12.18
N ALA A 41 -24.68 -13.59 12.43
CA ALA A 41 -24.44 -14.92 13.01
C ALA A 41 -23.86 -15.85 11.94
N ILE A 42 -22.55 -16.14 12.01
CA ILE A 42 -21.88 -17.09 11.11
C ILE A 42 -21.73 -18.45 11.83
N PRO A 43 -22.26 -19.56 11.27
CA PRO A 43 -22.17 -20.88 11.91
C PRO A 43 -20.74 -21.41 11.97
N ASN A 44 -20.49 -22.32 12.93
CA ASN A 44 -19.18 -22.61 13.49
C ASN A 44 -18.28 -23.63 12.76
N PRO A 45 -18.37 -23.80 11.43
CA PRO A 45 -17.10 -23.86 10.70
C PRO A 45 -16.94 -22.77 9.64
N SER A 46 -18.02 -22.09 9.27
CA SER A 46 -18.02 -21.09 8.20
C SER A 46 -17.09 -19.91 8.49
N LEU A 47 -16.91 -19.55 9.76
CA LEU A 47 -15.97 -18.51 10.17
C LEU A 47 -14.52 -18.80 9.73
N LEU A 48 -14.05 -20.03 9.89
CA LEU A 48 -12.72 -20.42 9.42
C LEU A 48 -12.65 -20.44 7.90
N LEU A 49 -13.73 -20.78 7.20
CA LEU A 49 -13.77 -20.75 5.73
C LEU A 49 -13.59 -19.32 5.20
N PHE A 50 -14.22 -18.31 5.82
CA PHE A 50 -13.98 -16.90 5.47
C PHE A 50 -12.50 -16.52 5.64
N TYR A 51 -11.84 -16.96 6.72
CA TYR A 51 -10.39 -16.75 6.86
C TYR A 51 -9.58 -17.52 5.82
N GLY A 52 -10.05 -18.69 5.38
CA GLY A 52 -9.48 -19.42 4.25
C GLY A 52 -9.55 -18.63 2.94
N ASP A 53 -10.69 -18.02 2.64
CA ASP A 53 -10.86 -17.17 1.46
C ASP A 53 -10.00 -15.91 1.52
N PHE A 54 -9.89 -15.32 2.71
CA PHE A 54 -8.97 -14.20 2.97
C PHE A 54 -7.50 -14.59 2.70
N LEU A 55 -7.05 -15.74 3.22
CA LEU A 55 -5.69 -16.23 2.99
C LEU A 55 -5.43 -16.52 1.51
N ASN A 56 -6.40 -17.08 0.80
CA ASN A 56 -6.33 -17.27 -0.65
C ASN A 56 -6.23 -15.93 -1.39
N ALA A 57 -7.04 -14.94 -1.00
CA ALA A 57 -7.01 -13.60 -1.59
C ALA A 57 -5.63 -12.95 -1.42
N LEU A 58 -5.04 -13.04 -0.23
CA LEU A 58 -3.67 -12.58 0.03
C LEU A 58 -2.64 -13.30 -0.85
N ALA A 59 -2.72 -14.63 -0.94
CA ALA A 59 -1.79 -15.42 -1.75
C ALA A 59 -1.84 -15.02 -3.23
N LEU A 60 -3.02 -14.65 -3.73
CA LEU A 60 -3.23 -14.16 -5.10
C LEU A 60 -2.86 -12.68 -5.30
N GLY A 61 -2.53 -11.94 -4.23
CA GLY A 61 -2.29 -10.50 -4.27
C GLY A 61 -3.56 -9.66 -4.46
N ASN A 62 -4.74 -10.23 -4.23
CA ASN A 62 -6.01 -9.50 -4.31
C ASN A 62 -6.35 -8.85 -2.97
N TYR A 63 -5.62 -7.78 -2.65
CA TYR A 63 -5.73 -7.07 -1.37
C TYR A 63 -7.10 -6.42 -1.17
N THR A 64 -7.73 -5.93 -2.24
CA THR A 64 -9.08 -5.34 -2.18
C THR A 64 -10.12 -6.37 -1.75
N TYR A 65 -10.08 -7.56 -2.34
CA TYR A 65 -10.99 -8.65 -1.96
C TYR A 65 -10.72 -9.13 -0.53
N ALA A 66 -9.44 -9.26 -0.15
CA ALA A 66 -9.05 -9.60 1.22
C ALA A 66 -9.61 -8.59 2.25
N THR A 67 -9.51 -7.29 1.97
CA THR A 67 -10.11 -6.23 2.82
C THR A 67 -11.63 -6.36 2.91
N GLY A 68 -12.30 -6.70 1.79
CA GLY A 68 -13.74 -6.95 1.77
C GLY A 68 -14.16 -8.07 2.73
N ILE A 69 -13.42 -9.18 2.74
CA ILE A 69 -13.67 -10.29 3.67
C ILE A 69 -13.50 -9.85 5.11
N ILE A 70 -12.40 -9.15 5.44
CA ILE A 70 -12.16 -8.67 6.81
C ILE A 70 -13.26 -7.70 7.27
N LYS A 71 -13.80 -6.87 6.36
CA LYS A 71 -14.92 -5.98 6.69
C LYS A 71 -16.19 -6.76 7.07
N ILE A 72 -16.48 -7.86 6.38
CA ILE A 72 -17.60 -8.75 6.74
C ILE A 72 -17.34 -9.36 8.13
N LEU A 73 -16.13 -9.86 8.37
CA LEU A 73 -15.74 -10.48 9.63
C LEU A 73 -15.72 -9.51 10.83
N SER A 74 -15.69 -8.20 10.61
CA SER A 74 -15.73 -7.19 11.68
C SER A 74 -17.12 -7.02 12.30
N ASN A 75 -18.18 -7.48 11.64
CA ASN A 75 -19.57 -7.31 12.10
C ASN A 75 -20.17 -8.61 12.66
N ILE A 76 -19.31 -9.56 13.04
CA ILE A 76 -19.75 -10.84 13.58
C ILE A 76 -20.15 -10.67 15.04
N GLY A 77 -21.37 -11.11 15.35
CA GLY A 77 -21.87 -11.26 16.72
C GLY A 77 -21.59 -12.64 17.31
N GLY A 78 -21.85 -12.80 18.60
CA GLY A 78 -21.69 -14.08 19.30
C GLY A 78 -20.97 -13.96 20.65
N ASP A 79 -20.32 -15.06 21.05
CA ASP A 79 -19.62 -15.15 22.33
C ASP A 79 -18.48 -14.12 22.43
N LYS A 80 -18.39 -13.43 23.57
CA LYS A 80 -17.45 -12.32 23.76
C LYS A 80 -15.99 -12.75 23.57
N GLU A 81 -15.60 -13.93 24.05
CA GLU A 81 -14.23 -14.41 23.90
C GLU A 81 -13.89 -14.70 22.44
N ILE A 82 -14.88 -15.17 21.67
CA ILE A 82 -14.73 -15.40 20.23
C ILE A 82 -14.61 -14.05 19.50
N ILE A 83 -15.46 -13.07 19.83
CA ILE A 83 -15.41 -11.72 19.24
C ILE A 83 -14.06 -11.05 19.48
N ASP A 84 -13.56 -11.07 20.71
CA ASP A 84 -12.26 -10.46 21.06
C ASP A 84 -11.11 -11.09 20.23
N LEU A 85 -11.18 -12.41 20.02
CA LEU A 85 -10.20 -13.12 19.23
C LEU A 85 -10.32 -12.81 17.73
N ILE A 86 -11.54 -12.73 17.18
CA ILE A 86 -11.81 -12.28 15.80
C ILE A 86 -11.26 -10.87 15.59
N PHE A 87 -11.48 -9.95 16.53
CA PHE A 87 -11.00 -8.57 16.44
C PHE A 87 -9.48 -8.51 16.37
N LYS A 88 -8.80 -9.32 17.19
CA LYS A 88 -7.34 -9.47 17.16
C LYS A 88 -6.84 -10.06 15.84
N ILE A 89 -7.52 -11.09 15.32
CA ILE A 89 -7.17 -11.69 14.02
C ILE A 89 -7.37 -10.67 12.90
N ASN A 90 -8.49 -9.94 12.88
CA ASN A 90 -8.81 -8.94 11.87
C ASN A 90 -7.81 -7.77 11.89
N SER A 91 -7.35 -7.36 13.07
CA SER A 91 -6.28 -6.37 13.22
C SER A 91 -4.96 -6.84 12.57
N LEU A 92 -4.55 -8.09 12.86
CA LEU A 92 -3.37 -8.70 12.24
C LEU A 92 -3.55 -8.90 10.73
N ALA A 93 -4.75 -9.26 10.28
CA ALA A 93 -5.10 -9.42 8.87
C ALA A 93 -4.97 -8.10 8.10
N ASN A 94 -5.56 -7.01 8.61
CA ASN A 94 -5.45 -5.68 8.02
C ASN A 94 -3.98 -5.22 7.95
N LYS A 95 -3.22 -5.43 9.02
CA LYS A 95 -1.79 -5.13 9.03
C LYS A 95 -1.03 -5.95 7.97
N THR A 96 -1.36 -7.23 7.81
CA THR A 96 -0.75 -8.10 6.80
C THR A 96 -1.07 -7.65 5.38
N ILE A 97 -2.34 -7.27 5.10
CA ILE A 97 -2.76 -6.69 3.82
C ILE A 97 -1.90 -5.47 3.49
N LEU A 98 -1.81 -4.51 4.42
CA LEU A 98 -1.10 -3.25 4.21
C LEU A 98 0.38 -3.51 3.90
N LEU A 99 1.04 -4.34 4.73
CA LEU A 99 2.46 -4.63 4.57
C LEU A 99 2.77 -5.36 3.26
N LEU A 100 1.95 -6.34 2.86
CA LEU A 100 2.16 -7.07 1.59
C LEU A 100 1.91 -6.17 0.37
N ASN A 101 0.89 -5.33 0.41
CA ASN A 101 0.65 -4.33 -0.64
C ASN A 101 1.81 -3.32 -0.75
N GLU A 102 2.32 -2.83 0.39
CA GLU A 102 3.48 -1.93 0.43
C GLU A 102 4.77 -2.61 -0.06
N THR A 103 4.97 -3.88 0.29
CA THR A 103 6.09 -4.68 -0.22
C THR A 103 6.06 -4.72 -1.75
N GLU A 104 4.93 -5.12 -2.34
CA GLU A 104 4.81 -5.20 -3.80
C GLU A 104 4.97 -3.86 -4.50
N ALA A 105 4.33 -2.81 -3.97
CA ALA A 105 4.49 -1.47 -4.48
C ALA A 105 5.95 -0.99 -4.43
N SER A 106 6.66 -1.31 -3.35
CA SER A 106 8.08 -0.97 -3.17
C SER A 106 8.98 -1.75 -4.14
N ILE A 107 8.72 -3.04 -4.35
CA ILE A 107 9.44 -3.85 -5.35
C ILE A 107 9.24 -3.26 -6.75
N ASN A 108 7.98 -3.04 -7.16
CA ASN A 108 7.67 -2.51 -8.49
C ASN A 108 8.29 -1.11 -8.69
N SER A 109 8.28 -0.27 -7.65
CA SER A 109 8.92 1.04 -7.67
C SER A 109 10.43 0.93 -7.83
N ALA A 110 11.09 0.05 -7.08
CA ALA A 110 12.52 -0.20 -7.21
C ALA A 110 12.89 -0.71 -8.62
N GLU A 111 12.13 -1.66 -9.16
CA GLU A 111 12.33 -2.18 -10.53
C GLU A 111 12.26 -1.05 -11.57
N ASN A 112 11.28 -0.15 -11.45
CA ASN A 112 11.13 1.01 -12.33
C ASN A 112 12.26 2.03 -12.18
N LEU A 113 12.74 2.27 -10.96
CA LEU A 113 13.85 3.21 -10.70
C LEU A 113 15.17 2.68 -11.25
N ILE A 114 15.42 1.36 -11.16
CA ILE A 114 16.57 0.71 -11.81
C ILE A 114 16.53 0.95 -13.32
N ILE A 115 15.36 0.80 -13.96
CA ILE A 115 15.20 1.06 -15.40
C ILE A 115 15.50 2.53 -15.74
N LYS A 116 15.10 3.46 -14.87
CA LYS A 116 15.35 4.90 -15.04
C LYS A 116 16.79 5.32 -14.72
N GLY A 117 17.61 4.42 -14.15
CA GLY A 117 18.98 4.72 -13.73
C GLY A 117 19.11 5.37 -12.35
N ASP A 118 18.00 5.58 -11.63
CA ASP A 118 18.02 6.17 -10.29
C ASP A 118 18.27 5.09 -9.22
N MET A 119 19.55 4.73 -9.07
CA MET A 119 19.97 3.59 -8.26
C MET A 119 19.88 3.86 -6.75
N ASP A 120 20.03 5.10 -6.31
CA ASP A 120 19.95 5.45 -4.90
C ASP A 120 18.49 5.36 -4.42
N ALA A 121 17.55 5.96 -5.16
CA ALA A 121 16.14 5.81 -4.84
C ALA A 121 15.67 4.36 -4.99
N ALA A 122 16.18 3.62 -5.99
CA ALA A 122 15.88 2.19 -6.15
C ALA A 122 16.35 1.37 -4.94
N ARG A 123 17.51 1.69 -4.37
CA ARG A 123 18.06 1.03 -3.18
C ARG A 123 17.18 1.28 -1.97
N ASP A 124 16.74 2.52 -1.74
CA ASP A 124 15.83 2.85 -0.65
C ASP A 124 14.50 2.08 -0.76
N ARG A 125 13.95 1.99 -1.97
CA ARG A 125 12.73 1.20 -2.23
C ARG A 125 12.94 -0.30 -2.03
N ALA A 126 14.08 -0.85 -2.43
CA ALA A 126 14.41 -2.26 -2.19
C ALA A 126 14.57 -2.57 -0.69
N ILE A 127 15.19 -1.67 0.08
CA ILE A 127 15.28 -1.79 1.54
C ILE A 127 13.88 -1.76 2.17
N ASN A 128 13.02 -0.85 1.74
CA ASN A 128 11.64 -0.78 2.23
C ASN A 128 10.84 -2.05 1.92
N ALA A 129 10.97 -2.58 0.70
CA ALA A 129 10.36 -3.83 0.31
C ALA A 129 10.79 -4.99 1.22
N LYS A 130 12.09 -5.12 1.50
CA LYS A 130 12.60 -6.18 2.37
C LYS A 130 12.11 -6.04 3.81
N ARG A 131 12.12 -4.81 4.34
CA ARG A 131 11.65 -4.49 5.70
C ARG A 131 10.17 -4.86 5.87
N THR A 132 9.32 -4.37 4.98
CA THR A 132 7.87 -4.62 5.02
C THR A 132 7.53 -6.10 4.84
N LEU A 133 8.27 -6.83 3.99
CA LEU A 133 8.08 -8.28 3.82
C LEU A 133 8.40 -9.07 5.10
N ILE A 134 9.49 -8.71 5.80
CA ILE A 134 9.85 -9.33 7.07
C ILE A 134 8.75 -9.07 8.11
N GLU A 135 8.27 -7.83 8.21
CA GLU A 135 7.21 -7.47 9.13
C GLU A 135 5.89 -8.16 8.80
N ALA A 136 5.56 -8.31 7.51
CA ALA A 136 4.38 -9.05 7.06
C ALA A 136 4.45 -10.51 7.49
N ASN A 137 5.62 -11.15 7.36
CA ASN A 137 5.83 -12.54 7.74
C ASN A 137 5.67 -12.73 9.27
N GLN A 138 6.26 -11.84 10.06
CA GLN A 138 6.09 -11.85 11.52
C GLN A 138 4.62 -11.67 11.94
N THR A 139 3.90 -10.79 11.24
CA THR A 139 2.46 -10.55 11.48
C THR A 139 1.64 -11.79 11.12
N LEU A 140 1.93 -12.45 10.01
CA LEU A 140 1.28 -13.69 9.59
C LEU A 140 1.50 -14.82 10.60
N ILE A 141 2.71 -14.98 11.15
CA ILE A 141 3.00 -15.98 12.19
C ILE A 141 2.11 -15.76 13.42
N LYS A 142 1.93 -14.50 13.85
CA LYS A 142 1.03 -14.16 14.96
C LYS A 142 -0.42 -14.48 14.61
N MET A 143 -0.85 -14.13 13.40
CA MET A 143 -2.21 -14.39 12.93
C MET A 143 -2.51 -15.90 12.88
N LYS A 144 -1.57 -16.72 12.39
CA LYS A 144 -1.68 -18.18 12.37
C LYS A 144 -1.87 -18.78 13.76
N ARG A 145 -1.21 -18.23 14.78
CA ARG A 145 -1.41 -18.64 16.19
C ARG A 145 -2.82 -18.30 16.67
N CYS A 146 -3.30 -17.08 16.43
CA CYS A 146 -4.65 -16.68 16.81
C CYS A 146 -5.74 -17.47 16.07
N LEU A 147 -5.53 -17.80 14.79
CA LEU A 147 -6.43 -18.70 14.04
C LEU A 147 -6.44 -20.12 14.63
N GLY A 148 -5.29 -20.61 15.10
CA GLY A 148 -5.22 -21.89 15.82
C GLY A 148 -6.02 -21.86 17.12
N GLU A 149 -5.89 -20.79 17.91
CA GLU A 149 -6.68 -20.57 19.13
C GLU A 149 -8.18 -20.51 18.84
N LEU A 150 -8.57 -19.79 17.78
CA LEU A 150 -9.96 -19.69 17.33
C LEU A 150 -10.47 -21.09 16.98
N SER A 151 -9.74 -21.82 16.14
CA SER A 151 -10.08 -23.18 15.74
C SER A 151 -10.31 -24.11 16.93
N SER A 152 -9.45 -24.03 17.97
CA SER A 152 -9.62 -24.79 19.21
C SER A 152 -10.90 -24.42 19.96
N LYS A 153 -11.22 -23.12 20.09
CA LYS A 153 -12.48 -22.65 20.71
C LYS A 153 -13.71 -23.10 19.93
N LEU A 154 -13.64 -23.09 18.60
CA LEU A 154 -14.73 -23.56 17.73
C LEU A 154 -14.82 -25.09 17.64
N LYS A 155 -13.87 -25.82 18.24
CA LYS A 155 -13.74 -27.30 18.13
C LYS A 155 -13.64 -27.79 16.68
N VAL A 156 -13.01 -26.98 15.81
CA VAL A 156 -12.72 -27.34 14.42
C VAL A 156 -11.22 -27.59 14.28
N PHE A 157 -10.84 -28.48 13.36
CA PHE A 157 -9.43 -28.76 13.08
C PHE A 157 -8.81 -27.68 12.20
N ILE A 158 -7.75 -27.03 12.68
CA ILE A 158 -7.06 -25.92 11.97
C ILE A 158 -6.46 -26.34 10.62
N GLY A 159 -6.21 -27.64 10.42
CA GLY A 159 -5.66 -28.16 9.16
C GLY A 159 -6.58 -27.95 7.96
N ILE A 160 -7.84 -27.57 8.15
CA ILE A 160 -8.72 -27.10 7.07
C ILE A 160 -8.14 -25.88 6.32
N LEU A 161 -7.26 -25.11 6.96
CA LEU A 161 -6.57 -23.94 6.37
C LEU A 161 -5.16 -24.25 5.84
N SER A 162 -4.73 -25.51 5.87
CA SER A 162 -3.35 -25.90 5.52
C SER A 162 -2.96 -25.53 4.09
N VAL A 163 -3.85 -25.77 3.13
CA VAL A 163 -3.63 -25.46 1.70
C VAL A 163 -3.45 -23.96 1.51
N GLN A 164 -4.25 -23.15 2.20
CA GLN A 164 -4.24 -21.70 2.11
C GLN A 164 -2.97 -21.13 2.73
N PHE A 165 -2.52 -21.66 3.87
CA PHE A 165 -1.22 -21.31 4.45
C PHE A 165 -0.06 -21.65 3.52
N ASN A 166 -0.05 -22.85 2.91
CA ASN A 166 1.01 -23.24 1.99
C ASN A 166 1.07 -22.33 0.75
N ARG A 167 -0.09 -21.92 0.21
CA ARG A 167 -0.17 -20.95 -0.89
C ARG A 167 0.39 -19.59 -0.50
N LEU A 168 0.07 -19.13 0.71
CA LEU A 168 0.59 -17.86 1.21
C LEU A 168 2.10 -17.94 1.46
N ASP A 169 2.62 -19.03 2.01
CA ASP A 169 4.06 -19.25 2.18
C ASP A 169 4.79 -19.21 0.82
N PHE A 170 4.19 -19.80 -0.22
CA PHE A 170 4.72 -19.68 -1.59
C PHE A 170 4.76 -18.23 -2.07
N LYS A 171 3.70 -17.44 -1.84
CA LYS A 171 3.67 -16.01 -2.17
C LYS A 171 4.79 -15.25 -1.46
N PHE A 172 5.02 -15.49 -0.18
CA PHE A 172 6.13 -14.89 0.57
C PHE A 172 7.49 -15.25 -0.03
N ASN A 173 7.69 -16.50 -0.40
CA ASN A 173 8.93 -16.95 -1.05
C ASN A 173 9.16 -16.25 -2.40
N VAL A 174 8.12 -16.10 -3.22
CA VAL A 174 8.20 -15.36 -4.49
C VAL A 174 8.62 -13.92 -4.26
N LEU A 175 8.00 -13.23 -3.29
CA LEU A 175 8.37 -11.84 -2.95
C LEU A 175 9.81 -11.74 -2.41
N ASP A 176 10.25 -12.71 -1.61
CA ASP A 176 11.63 -12.74 -1.10
C ASP A 176 12.65 -12.91 -2.24
N ILE A 177 12.37 -13.79 -3.20
CA ILE A 177 13.20 -13.97 -4.40
C ILE A 177 13.26 -12.68 -5.22
N ARG A 178 12.13 -11.99 -5.42
CA ARG A 178 12.09 -10.69 -6.11
C ARG A 178 12.96 -9.65 -5.39
N CYS A 179 12.85 -9.56 -4.06
CA CYS A 179 13.70 -8.69 -3.25
C CYS A 179 15.19 -9.04 -3.40
N LYS A 180 15.57 -10.32 -3.35
CA LYS A 180 16.97 -10.76 -3.55
C LYS A 180 17.49 -10.37 -4.92
N ASN A 181 16.68 -10.57 -5.97
CA ASN A 181 17.04 -10.20 -7.34
C ASN A 181 17.23 -8.69 -7.50
N LEU A 182 16.42 -7.86 -6.83
CA LEU A 182 16.61 -6.42 -6.79
C LEU A 182 17.98 -6.05 -6.22
N PHE A 183 18.35 -6.62 -5.07
CA PHE A 183 19.66 -6.35 -4.48
C PHE A 183 20.80 -6.81 -5.38
N ILE A 184 20.71 -8.00 -5.99
CA ILE A 184 21.72 -8.47 -6.94
C ILE A 184 21.91 -7.45 -8.08
N ARG A 185 20.82 -6.96 -8.67
CA ARG A 185 20.88 -5.93 -9.73
C ARG A 185 21.51 -4.63 -9.23
N LEU A 186 21.12 -4.15 -8.05
CA LEU A 186 21.64 -2.91 -7.47
C LEU A 186 23.13 -2.99 -7.10
N TYR A 187 23.65 -4.16 -6.72
CA TYR A 187 25.07 -4.35 -6.37
C TYR A 187 25.95 -4.73 -7.58
N SER A 188 25.38 -5.34 -8.62
CA SER A 188 26.11 -5.72 -9.84
C SER A 188 26.27 -4.57 -10.82
N ILE A 189 25.38 -3.59 -10.82
CA ILE A 189 25.50 -2.40 -11.66
C ILE A 189 26.52 -1.45 -11.02
N ARG A 190 27.76 -1.47 -11.52
CA ARG A 190 28.65 -0.30 -11.44
C ARG A 190 28.01 0.78 -12.28
N VAL A 191 27.45 1.80 -11.64
CA VAL A 191 26.76 2.90 -12.33
C VAL A 191 27.80 3.72 -13.05
N LEU A 192 27.98 3.45 -14.35
CA LEU A 192 28.60 4.42 -15.23
C LEU A 192 27.53 5.48 -15.54
N LYS A 193 27.69 6.71 -15.05
CA LYS A 193 26.75 7.79 -15.33
C LYS A 193 27.01 8.27 -16.77
N PRO A 194 25.98 8.33 -17.65
CA PRO A 194 26.14 8.91 -18.96
C PRO A 194 26.39 10.42 -18.82
N LEU A 195 27.59 10.86 -19.18
CA LEU A 195 27.96 12.27 -19.26
C LEU A 195 27.83 12.74 -20.72
N LEU A 196 26.91 13.68 -20.97
CA LEU A 196 26.79 14.35 -22.25
C LEU A 196 27.58 15.67 -22.22
N SER A 197 28.64 15.75 -23.02
CA SER A 197 29.41 16.98 -23.22
C SER A 197 28.99 17.64 -24.53
N LEU A 198 28.38 18.82 -24.45
CA LEU A 198 27.97 19.62 -25.61
C LEU A 198 28.92 20.80 -25.81
N ASN A 199 29.45 20.91 -27.03
CA ASN A 199 30.25 22.03 -27.48
C ASN A 199 29.51 22.77 -28.60
N VAL A 200 29.21 24.05 -28.36
CA VAL A 200 28.50 24.91 -29.30
C VAL A 200 29.48 25.89 -29.94
N TYR A 201 29.45 25.98 -31.27
CA TYR A 201 30.27 26.91 -32.05
C TYR A 201 29.43 27.65 -33.11
N PRO A 202 29.69 28.94 -33.37
CA PRO A 202 30.62 29.83 -32.65
C PRO A 202 30.06 30.29 -31.28
N LYS A 203 30.94 30.65 -30.33
CA LYS A 203 30.56 31.07 -28.96
C LYS A 203 29.88 32.46 -28.88
N LYS A 204 29.95 33.24 -29.96
CA LYS A 204 29.26 34.52 -30.14
C LYS A 204 28.49 34.44 -31.45
N ILE A 205 27.24 34.87 -31.42
CA ILE A 205 26.30 34.74 -32.54
C ILE A 205 25.42 35.99 -32.63
N ILE A 206 25.11 36.38 -33.87
CA ILE A 206 24.12 37.42 -34.20
C ILE A 206 22.83 36.72 -34.68
N ALA A 207 21.68 37.38 -34.52
CA ALA A 207 20.40 36.83 -34.95
C ALA A 207 20.42 36.46 -36.46
N GLY A 208 20.04 35.22 -36.76
CA GLY A 208 20.01 34.67 -38.13
C GLY A 208 21.22 33.80 -38.50
N GLU A 209 22.25 33.74 -37.66
CA GLU A 209 23.42 32.89 -37.91
C GLU A 209 23.17 31.41 -37.53
N ARG A 210 23.82 30.50 -38.25
CA ARG A 210 23.78 29.06 -37.96
C ARG A 210 24.80 28.72 -36.88
N ILE A 211 24.38 27.90 -35.91
CA ILE A 211 25.28 27.28 -34.94
C ILE A 211 25.47 25.80 -35.24
N VAL A 212 26.64 25.30 -34.86
CA VAL A 212 26.98 23.88 -34.85
C VAL A 212 27.06 23.43 -33.40
N VAL A 213 26.29 22.40 -33.06
CA VAL A 213 26.33 21.74 -31.75
C VAL A 213 26.96 20.38 -31.96
N ASN A 214 28.15 20.19 -31.39
CA ASN A 214 28.84 18.91 -31.37
C ASN A 214 28.72 18.31 -29.98
N GLY A 215 28.33 17.04 -29.88
CA GLY A 215 28.20 16.33 -28.62
C GLY A 215 29.11 15.12 -28.55
N THR A 216 29.61 14.80 -27.35
CA THR A 216 30.12 13.46 -27.04
C THR A 216 29.37 12.89 -25.85
N LEU A 217 28.95 11.63 -25.97
CA LEU A 217 28.36 10.86 -24.88
C LEU A 217 29.43 9.91 -24.33
N ARG A 218 29.71 9.98 -23.03
CA ARG A 218 30.68 9.11 -22.35
C ARG A 218 30.05 8.46 -21.11
N LEU A 219 30.66 7.39 -20.67
CA LEU A 219 30.28 6.63 -19.48
C LEU A 219 31.35 6.91 -18.40
N GLU A 220 30.96 7.49 -17.26
CA GLU A 220 31.85 7.79 -16.11
C GLU A 220 31.56 6.92 -14.88
#